data_AF-A0A8S4DPQ9-F1
#
_entry.id   AF-A0A8S4DPQ9-F1
#
_cell.length_a   1.000
_cell.length_b   1.000
_cell.length_c   1.000
_cell.angle_alpha   90.00
_cell.angle_beta   90.00
_cell.angle_gamma   90.00
#
_symmetry.space_group_name_H-M   'P 1'
#
loop_
_entity.id
_entity.type
_entity.pdbx_description
1 polymer ?
#
loop_
_entity_poly.entity_id
_entity_poly.type
_entity_poly.pdbx_seq_one_letter_code
_entity_poly.pdbx_strand_id
1 'polypeptide(L)'
;MSRESITAQRNITSLHVHVKEDEMLKLFWELENEPNKIEKRLSREEENCEEFYNATTVRDEEGRYVVKLPFKGENPECQNGRLREIAAKRFEY
;
A
#
# COMPACT_ATOMS: atom_id res chain seq x y z
N MET A 1 -28.64 -46.13 -50.61
CA MET A 1 -28.16 -44.73 -50.63
C MET A 1 -28.59 -44.13 -49.29
N SER A 2 -27.74 -44.22 -48.27
CA SER A 2 -28.04 -43.68 -46.94
C SER A 2 -26.72 -43.25 -46.31
N ARG A 3 -26.45 -41.94 -46.32
CA ARG A 3 -25.31 -41.33 -45.62
C ARG A 3 -25.76 -41.05 -44.19
N GLU A 4 -25.37 -41.88 -43.25
CA GLU A 4 -25.54 -41.57 -41.83
C GLU A 4 -24.52 -40.49 -41.45
N SER A 5 -25.04 -39.35 -40.99
CA SER A 5 -24.23 -38.19 -40.61
C SER A 5 -23.78 -38.37 -39.16
N ILE A 6 -22.54 -38.78 -38.95
CA ILE A 6 -21.96 -38.94 -37.62
C ILE A 6 -21.71 -37.54 -37.05
N THR A 7 -22.53 -37.15 -36.06
CA THR A 7 -22.32 -35.91 -35.32
C THR A 7 -21.18 -36.13 -34.34
N ALA A 8 -20.02 -35.54 -34.62
CA ALA A 8 -18.86 -35.64 -33.75
C ALA A 8 -19.16 -34.99 -32.38
N GLN A 9 -19.26 -35.81 -31.33
CA GLN A 9 -19.37 -35.32 -29.95
C GLN A 9 -18.07 -34.59 -29.60
N ARG A 10 -18.17 -33.29 -29.31
CA ARG A 10 -17.06 -32.49 -28.82
C ARG A 10 -16.85 -32.79 -27.34
N ASN A 11 -15.85 -33.63 -27.05
CA ASN A 11 -15.41 -33.87 -25.67
C ASN A 11 -14.63 -32.64 -25.20
N ILE A 12 -15.17 -31.93 -24.21
CA ILE A 12 -14.46 -30.83 -23.53
C ILE A 12 -13.72 -31.44 -22.33
N THR A 13 -12.39 -31.53 -22.43
CA THR A 13 -11.55 -31.95 -21.32
C THR A 13 -11.11 -30.71 -20.54
N SER A 14 -11.63 -30.54 -19.33
CA SER A 14 -11.16 -29.50 -18.39
C SER A 14 -9.95 -30.03 -17.62
N LEU A 15 -8.81 -29.37 -17.73
CA LEU A 15 -7.63 -29.64 -16.90
C LEU A 15 -7.59 -28.62 -15.75
N HIS A 16 -8.27 -28.93 -14.65
CA HIS A 16 -8.22 -28.12 -13.45
C HIS A 16 -7.02 -28.54 -12.59
N VAL A 17 -6.06 -27.64 -12.40
CA VAL A 17 -5.02 -27.81 -11.37
C VAL A 17 -5.59 -27.31 -10.05
N HIS A 18 -5.84 -28.22 -9.12
CA HIS A 18 -6.18 -27.85 -7.75
C HIS A 18 -4.91 -27.44 -7.01
N VAL A 19 -4.64 -26.14 -6.96
CA VAL A 19 -3.61 -25.60 -6.07
C VAL A 19 -4.16 -25.67 -4.66
N LYS A 20 -3.39 -26.22 -3.72
CA LYS A 20 -3.76 -26.27 -2.30
C LYS A 20 -3.58 -24.89 -1.66
N GLU A 21 -4.50 -24.01 -1.97
CA GLU A 21 -4.48 -22.60 -1.58
C GLU A 21 -4.42 -22.43 -0.05
N ASP A 22 -5.12 -23.30 0.69
CA ASP A 22 -5.10 -23.32 2.16
C ASP A 22 -3.71 -23.63 2.74
N GLU A 23 -2.96 -24.57 2.13
CA GLU A 23 -1.60 -24.89 2.56
C GLU A 23 -0.64 -23.73 2.27
N MET A 24 -0.82 -23.06 1.13
CA MET A 24 -0.02 -21.88 0.78
C MET A 24 -0.32 -20.69 1.69
N LEU A 25 -1.59 -20.42 1.98
CA LEU A 25 -2.01 -19.37 2.90
C LEU A 25 -1.49 -19.63 4.31
N LYS A 26 -1.56 -20.89 4.78
CA LYS A 26 -0.99 -21.27 6.07
C LYS A 26 0.52 -21.02 6.12
N LEU A 27 1.26 -21.46 5.09
CA LEU A 27 2.71 -21.25 5.01
C LEU A 27 3.06 -19.76 4.95
N PHE A 28 2.30 -18.96 4.21
CA PHE A 28 2.47 -17.51 4.15
C PHE A 28 2.36 -16.88 5.55
N TRP A 29 1.30 -17.19 6.28
CA TRP A 29 1.10 -16.67 7.63
C TRP A 29 2.13 -17.22 8.62
N GLU A 30 2.58 -18.45 8.51
CA GLU A 30 3.63 -19.00 9.39
C GLU A 30 5.00 -18.35 9.15
N LEU A 31 5.30 -17.97 7.90
CA LEU A 31 6.54 -17.27 7.54
C LEU A 31 6.51 -15.78 7.92
N GLU A 32 5.38 -15.09 7.71
CA GLU A 32 5.23 -13.68 8.11
C GLU A 32 5.07 -13.51 9.62
N ASN A 33 4.42 -14.46 10.31
CA ASN A 33 4.41 -14.53 11.77
C ASN A 33 5.74 -15.08 12.30
N GLU A 34 6.84 -14.47 11.87
CA GLU A 34 8.14 -14.65 12.49
C GLU A 34 7.95 -14.39 14.00
N PRO A 35 8.36 -15.30 14.90
CA PRO A 35 8.04 -15.17 16.30
C PRO A 35 8.55 -13.81 16.79
N ASN A 36 7.68 -13.04 17.45
CA ASN A 36 7.95 -11.76 18.15
C ASN A 36 9.14 -11.79 19.14
N LYS A 37 9.88 -12.89 19.18
CA LYS A 37 11.08 -13.16 19.96
C LYS A 37 12.36 -12.74 19.24
N ILE A 38 12.34 -12.60 17.91
CA ILE A 38 13.44 -11.97 17.18
C ILE A 38 13.12 -10.48 17.21
N GLU A 39 13.79 -9.73 18.08
CA GLU A 39 13.82 -8.28 17.94
C GLU A 39 14.42 -7.99 16.56
N LYS A 40 13.57 -7.61 15.60
CA LYS A 40 14.02 -7.08 14.32
C LYS A 40 14.83 -5.84 14.65
N ARG A 41 16.15 -6.00 14.68
CA ARG A 41 17.08 -4.88 14.76
C ARG A 41 16.90 -4.11 13.47
N LEU A 42 16.25 -2.97 13.59
CA LEU A 42 16.17 -2.02 12.49
C LEU A 42 17.61 -1.68 12.07
N SER A 43 17.83 -1.64 10.76
CA SER A 43 18.98 -0.95 10.22
C SER A 43 18.94 0.51 10.63
N ARG A 44 20.09 1.17 10.62
CA ARG A 44 20.17 2.59 10.96
C ARG A 44 19.29 3.44 10.04
N GLU A 45 19.16 3.05 8.78
CA GLU A 45 18.27 3.67 7.81
C GLU A 45 16.80 3.53 8.22
N GLU A 46 16.39 2.36 8.69
CA GLU A 46 15.02 2.12 9.17
C GLU A 46 14.72 2.89 10.46
N GLU A 47 15.66 2.93 11.41
CA GLU A 47 15.53 3.74 12.64
C GLU A 47 15.32 5.23 12.29
N ASN A 48 16.14 5.78 11.39
CA ASN A 48 16.00 7.16 10.94
C ASN A 48 14.65 7.42 10.26
N CYS A 49 14.14 6.47 9.48
CA CYS A 49 12.83 6.59 8.84
C CYS A 49 11.70 6.62 9.86
N GLU A 50 11.75 5.75 10.87
CA GLU A 50 10.77 5.70 11.96
C GLU A 50 10.80 6.99 12.80
N GLU A 51 11.99 7.47 13.16
CA GLU A 51 12.14 8.75 13.86
C GLU A 51 11.58 9.92 13.04
N PHE A 52 11.87 9.97 11.74
CA PHE A 52 11.35 11.00 10.86
C PHE A 52 9.82 10.93 10.73
N TYR A 53 9.26 9.74 10.57
CA TYR A 53 7.82 9.52 10.50
C TYR A 53 7.13 10.01 11.77
N ASN A 54 7.61 9.55 12.94
CA ASN A 54 7.06 9.97 14.24
C ASN A 54 7.19 11.48 14.50
N ALA A 55 8.27 12.11 14.01
CA ALA A 55 8.48 13.55 14.18
C ALA A 55 7.63 14.41 13.22
N THR A 56 7.19 13.85 12.08
CA THR A 56 6.55 14.63 11.01
C THR A 56 5.11 14.26 10.70
N THR A 57 4.65 13.12 11.22
CA THR A 57 3.33 12.55 10.94
C THR A 57 2.60 12.28 12.23
N VAL A 58 1.40 12.85 12.36
CA VAL A 58 0.50 12.60 13.49
C VAL A 58 -0.89 12.28 13.00
N ARG A 59 -1.71 11.65 13.85
CA ARG A 59 -3.11 11.36 13.54
C ARG A 59 -4.00 12.30 14.37
N ASP A 60 -4.94 12.97 13.72
CA ASP A 60 -5.90 13.83 14.41
C ASP A 60 -7.00 13.00 15.11
N GLU A 61 -7.83 13.66 15.92
CA GLU A 61 -8.92 13.02 16.68
C GLU A 61 -9.97 12.36 15.76
N GLU A 62 -10.07 12.81 14.50
CA GLU A 62 -10.96 12.26 13.48
C GLU A 62 -10.31 11.12 12.67
N GLY A 63 -9.05 10.78 12.99
CA GLY A 63 -8.32 9.68 12.38
C GLY A 63 -7.61 10.02 11.07
N ARG A 64 -7.51 11.30 10.68
CA ARG A 64 -6.76 11.77 9.50
C ARG A 64 -5.28 11.95 9.80
N TYR A 65 -4.44 11.73 8.79
CA TYR A 65 -3.01 11.98 8.88
C TYR A 65 -2.69 13.45 8.63
N VAL A 66 -1.94 14.04 9.56
CA VAL A 66 -1.33 15.36 9.44
C VAL A 66 0.17 15.14 9.20
N VAL A 67 0.64 15.52 8.01
CA VAL A 67 2.03 15.31 7.57
C VAL A 67 2.74 16.64 7.37
N LYS A 68 4.04 16.69 7.69
CA LYS A 68 4.91 17.81 7.35
C LYS A 68 5.31 17.72 5.87
N LEU A 69 4.99 18.74 5.09
CA LEU A 69 5.46 18.82 3.70
C LEU A 69 6.96 19.12 3.65
N PRO A 70 7.76 18.36 2.89
CA PRO A 70 9.18 18.62 2.75
C PRO A 70 9.38 19.89 1.92
N PHE A 71 10.13 20.85 2.48
CA PHE A 71 10.62 22.00 1.73
C PHE A 71 12.07 21.77 1.29
N LYS A 72 12.44 22.30 0.13
CA LYS A 72 13.77 22.13 -0.46
C LYS A 72 14.90 22.80 0.35
N GLY A 73 14.57 23.72 1.25
CA GLY A 73 15.50 24.38 2.17
C GLY A 73 14.86 24.65 3.53
N GLU A 74 15.70 24.93 4.53
CA GLU A 74 15.26 25.15 5.92
C GLU A 74 14.36 26.39 6.10
N ASN A 75 14.48 27.36 5.20
CA ASN A 75 13.68 28.58 5.21
C ASN A 75 13.09 28.82 3.80
N PRO A 76 12.05 28.07 3.40
CA PRO A 76 11.41 28.28 2.13
C PRO A 76 10.72 29.66 2.14
N GLU A 77 10.79 30.38 1.03
CA GLU A 77 10.22 31.74 0.93
C GLU A 77 8.73 31.78 1.28
N CYS A 78 8.03 30.67 1.06
CA CYS A 78 6.62 30.49 1.41
C CYS A 78 6.34 30.46 2.92
N GLN A 79 7.29 30.09 3.78
CA GLN A 79 7.08 29.95 5.22
C GLN A 79 6.92 31.29 5.94
N ASN A 80 7.50 32.37 5.39
CA ASN A 80 7.31 33.74 5.87
C ASN A 80 6.26 34.54 5.07
N GLY A 81 5.65 33.90 4.07
CA GLY A 81 4.67 34.53 3.19
C GLY A 81 3.26 34.51 3.80
N ARG A 82 2.52 35.62 3.67
CA ARG A 82 1.07 35.72 3.96
C ARG A 82 0.21 34.92 2.95
N LEU A 83 0.66 33.73 2.57
CA LEU A 83 0.07 32.94 1.49
C LEU A 83 -1.40 32.61 1.75
N ARG A 84 -1.75 32.31 3.01
CA ARG A 84 -3.14 32.09 3.42
C ARG A 84 -4.02 33.32 3.16
N GLU A 85 -3.56 34.52 3.54
CA GLU A 85 -4.30 35.77 3.34
C GLU A 85 -4.46 36.10 1.85
N ILE A 86 -3.40 35.90 1.06
CA ILE A 86 -3.40 36.13 -0.39
C ILE A 86 -4.34 35.14 -1.08
N ALA A 87 -4.30 33.86 -0.71
CA ALA A 87 -5.17 32.83 -1.26
C ALA A 87 -6.65 33.09 -0.92
N ALA A 88 -6.96 33.47 0.32
CA ALA A 88 -8.32 33.83 0.73
C ALA A 88 -8.85 35.02 -0.08
N LYS A 89 -8.07 36.09 -0.22
CA LYS A 89 -8.45 37.25 -1.06
C LYS A 89 -8.70 36.92 -2.52
N ARG A 90 -7.97 35.95 -3.08
CA ARG A 90 -8.16 35.48 -4.47
C ARG A 90 -9.38 34.57 -4.63
N PHE A 91 -9.75 33.86 -3.57
CA PHE A 91 -10.88 32.93 -3.58
C PHE A 91 -12.23 33.65 -3.48
N GLU A 92 -12.28 34.82 -2.86
CA GLU A 92 -13.50 35.64 -2.69
C GLU A 92 -13.88 36.51 -3.91
N TYR A 93 -13.40 36.18 -5.12
CA TYR A 93 -13.81 36.84 -6.37
C TYR A 93 -14.96 36.12 -7.08
#